data_AF-A0A1V5JSS4-F1
#
_entry.id   AF-A0A1V5JSS4-F1
#
_cell.length_a   1.000
_cell.length_b   1.000
_cell.length_c   1.000
_cell.angle_alpha   90.00
_cell.angle_beta   90.00
_cell.angle_gamma   90.00
#
_symmetry.space_group_name_H-M   'P 1'
#
loop_
_entity.id
_entity.type
_entity.pdbx_description
1 polymer ?
#
loop_
_entity_poly.entity_id
_entity_poly.type
_entity_poly.pdbx_seq_one_letter_code
_entity_poly.pdbx_strand_id
1 'polypeptide(L)'
;MVVEGSVGVFKGEKRVAGVGKGGVLGEIALFTGDLRNATLKAEGSVRLLRIPKEAFETILKRNRGFIETIEKMVNLRLAPAPGETESGEKRSEREHLLLRIRKYLLG
;
A
#
# COMPACT_ATOMS: atom_id res chain seq x y z
N MET A 1 -1.37 -4.21 -9.57
CA MET A 1 -2.77 -4.58 -9.23
C MET A 1 -2.98 -6.05 -9.56
N VAL A 2 -3.67 -6.79 -8.70
CA VAL A 2 -4.00 -8.21 -8.93
C VAL A 2 -5.21 -8.30 -9.85
N VAL A 3 -5.04 -8.94 -11.01
CA VAL A 3 -6.12 -9.22 -11.97
C VAL A 3 -6.73 -10.59 -11.67
N GLU A 4 -5.88 -11.58 -11.36
CA GLU A 4 -6.26 -12.94 -10.94
C GLU A 4 -5.26 -13.51 -9.94
N GLY A 5 -5.73 -14.46 -9.11
CA GLY A 5 -4.95 -15.10 -8.05
C GLY A 5 -4.88 -14.31 -6.75
N SER A 6 -3.97 -14.71 -5.86
CA SER A 6 -3.70 -14.04 -4.58
C SER A 6 -2.21 -13.92 -4.29
N VAL A 7 -1.87 -12.89 -3.52
CA VAL A 7 -0.51 -12.57 -3.10
C VAL A 7 -0.47 -12.47 -1.58
N GLY A 8 0.40 -13.24 -0.94
CA GLY A 8 0.65 -13.15 0.50
C GLY A 8 1.62 -12.01 0.82
N VAL A 9 1.38 -11.33 1.94
CA VAL A 9 2.23 -10.26 2.48
C VAL A 9 2.98 -10.80 3.70
N PHE A 10 4.29 -10.66 3.70
CA PHE A 10 5.17 -11.25 4.71
C PHE A 10 6.09 -10.19 5.34
N LYS A 11 6.25 -10.24 6.66
CA LYS A 11 7.30 -9.53 7.41
C LYS A 11 8.26 -10.57 7.97
N GLY A 12 9.48 -10.61 7.43
CA GLY A 12 10.35 -11.78 7.59
C GLY A 12 9.66 -13.03 7.02
N GLU A 13 9.56 -14.07 7.84
CA GLU A 13 8.88 -15.33 7.47
C GLU A 13 7.39 -15.35 7.85
N LYS A 14 6.92 -14.41 8.66
CA LYS A 14 5.53 -14.36 9.13
C LYS A 14 4.61 -13.78 8.07
N ARG A 15 3.57 -14.53 7.70
CA ARG A 15 2.45 -14.02 6.87
C ARG A 15 1.57 -13.10 7.70
N VAL A 16 1.40 -11.85 7.24
CA VAL A 16 0.65 -10.80 7.97
C VAL A 16 -0.63 -10.37 7.27
N ALA A 17 -0.72 -10.55 5.95
CA ALA A 17 -1.93 -10.24 5.19
C ALA A 17 -1.97 -11.02 3.86
N GLY A 18 -3.08 -10.91 3.14
CA GLY A 18 -3.24 -11.40 1.77
C GLY A 18 -3.92 -10.36 0.90
N VAL A 19 -3.59 -10.37 -0.39
CA VAL A 19 -4.11 -9.44 -1.39
C VAL A 19 -4.64 -10.26 -2.57
N GLY A 20 -5.96 -10.24 -2.77
CA GLY A 20 -6.64 -10.90 -3.89
C GLY A 20 -6.91 -9.95 -5.06
N LYS A 21 -7.72 -10.43 -6.01
CA LYS A 21 -8.20 -9.67 -7.18
C LYS A 21 -8.69 -8.26 -6.80
N GLY A 22 -8.31 -7.27 -7.60
CA GLY A 22 -8.58 -5.85 -7.36
C GLY A 22 -7.60 -5.17 -6.39
N GLY A 23 -6.82 -5.94 -5.65
CA GLY A 23 -5.83 -5.40 -4.73
C GLY A 23 -4.67 -4.72 -5.43
N VAL A 24 -4.27 -3.55 -4.92
CA VAL A 24 -3.05 -2.83 -5.35
C VAL A 24 -1.86 -3.32 -4.54
N LEU A 25 -0.66 -3.30 -5.13
CA LEU A 25 0.57 -3.76 -4.49
C LEU A 25 1.67 -2.73 -4.78
N GLY A 26 2.58 -2.53 -3.83
CA GLY A 26 3.75 -1.66 -4.00
C GLY A 26 3.47 -0.15 -3.90
N GLU A 27 2.25 0.22 -3.54
CA GLU A 27 1.82 1.62 -3.43
C GLU A 27 2.52 2.36 -2.28
N ILE A 28 2.75 1.71 -1.14
CA ILE A 28 3.40 2.36 0.01
C ILE A 28 4.80 2.84 -0.38
N ALA A 29 5.63 1.96 -0.97
CA ALA A 29 6.98 2.33 -1.41
C ALA A 29 6.97 3.44 -2.47
N LEU A 30 5.93 3.46 -3.33
CA LEU A 30 5.77 4.50 -4.34
C LEU A 30 5.53 5.89 -3.72
N PHE A 31 4.70 5.98 -2.68
CA PHE A 31 4.38 7.26 -2.03
C PHE A 31 5.44 7.73 -1.05
N THR A 32 6.11 6.80 -0.37
CA THR A 32 7.04 7.14 0.70
C THR A 32 8.45 7.37 0.22
N GLY A 33 8.81 6.76 -0.91
CA GLY A 33 10.20 6.63 -1.32
C GLY A 33 11.03 5.71 -0.42
N ASP A 34 10.40 5.02 0.55
CA ASP A 34 11.10 4.09 1.44
C ASP A 34 11.40 2.76 0.74
N LEU A 35 12.31 2.01 1.36
CA LEU A 35 12.51 0.59 1.06
C LEU A 35 11.23 -0.23 1.29
N ARG A 36 11.18 -1.41 0.68
CA ARG A 36 10.02 -2.32 0.78
C ARG A 36 9.80 -2.76 2.23
N ASN A 37 8.69 -2.34 2.82
CA ASN A 37 8.30 -2.65 4.21
C ASN A 37 7.77 -4.09 4.44
N ALA A 38 7.58 -4.86 3.37
CA ALA A 38 7.13 -6.24 3.39
C ALA A 38 7.56 -6.97 2.11
N THR A 39 7.68 -8.29 2.21
CA THR A 39 7.88 -9.18 1.05
C THR A 39 6.53 -9.67 0.55
N LEU A 40 6.33 -9.61 -0.76
CA LEU A 40 5.14 -10.14 -1.42
C LEU A 40 5.51 -11.47 -2.09
N LYS A 41 4.70 -12.50 -1.86
CA LYS A 41 4.86 -13.82 -2.50
C LYS A 41 3.57 -14.22 -3.20
N ALA A 42 3.67 -14.70 -4.43
CA ALA A 42 2.52 -15.26 -5.14
C ALA A 42 2.06 -16.54 -4.42
N GLU A 43 0.75 -16.68 -4.19
CA GLU A 43 0.14 -17.87 -3.61
C GLU A 43 -0.46 -18.72 -4.73
N GLY A 44 0.42 -19.26 -5.58
CA GLY A 44 0.05 -19.97 -6.81
C GLY A 44 0.13 -19.08 -8.06
N SER A 45 -0.68 -19.40 -9.07
CA SER A 45 -0.72 -18.63 -10.32
C SER A 45 -1.38 -17.27 -10.11
N VAL A 46 -0.67 -16.20 -10.45
CA VAL A 46 -1.15 -14.83 -10.33
C VAL A 46 -0.99 -14.08 -11.64
N ARG A 47 -1.98 -13.24 -11.99
CA ARG A 47 -1.85 -12.28 -13.09
C ARG A 47 -1.93 -10.87 -12.52
N LEU A 48 -0.92 -10.06 -12.83
CA LEU A 48 -0.78 -8.71 -12.32
C LEU A 48 -0.81 -7.69 -13.46
N LEU A 49 -1.47 -6.56 -13.22
CA LEU A 49 -1.31 -5.35 -14.02
C LEU A 49 -0.25 -4.45 -13.35
N ARG A 50 0.78 -4.08 -14.11
CA ARG A 50 1.82 -3.14 -13.69
C ARG A 50 1.51 -1.74 -14.23
N ILE A 51 1.52 -0.76 -13.34
CA ILE A 51 1.44 0.66 -13.69
C ILE A 51 2.84 1.26 -13.46
N PRO A 52 3.53 1.77 -14.49
CA PRO A 52 4.78 2.50 -14.32
C PRO A 52 4.59 3.76 -13.47
N LYS A 53 5.66 4.22 -12.81
CA LYS A 53 5.61 5.38 -11.91
C LYS A 53 5.14 6.65 -12.64
N GLU A 54 5.62 6.86 -13.87
CA GLU A 54 5.33 8.03 -14.69
C GLU A 54 3.84 8.07 -15.09
N ALA A 55 3.28 6.91 -15.42
CA ALA A 55 1.86 6.75 -15.71
C ALA A 55 1.02 7.01 -14.45
N PHE A 56 1.48 6.51 -13.30
CA PHE A 56 0.81 6.73 -12.02
C PHE A 56 0.77 8.21 -11.62
N GLU A 57 1.91 8.92 -11.71
CA GLU A 57 2.00 10.36 -11.47
C GLU A 57 1.09 11.16 -12.40
N THR A 58 0.97 10.74 -13.66
CA THR A 58 0.05 11.37 -14.62
C THR A 58 -1.42 11.21 -14.20
N ILE A 59 -1.80 10.02 -13.70
CA ILE A 59 -3.16 9.75 -13.20
C ILE A 59 -3.46 10.62 -11.99
N LEU A 60 -2.53 10.71 -11.03
CA LEU A 60 -2.69 11.53 -9.83
C LEU A 60 -2.92 13.01 -10.16
N LYS A 61 -2.14 13.57 -11.10
CA LYS A 61 -2.26 14.97 -11.52
C LYS A 61 -3.61 15.28 -12.18
N ARG A 62 -4.19 14.31 -12.90
CA ARG A 62 -5.42 14.50 -13.68
C ARG A 62 -6.69 14.15 -12.92
N ASN A 63 -6.60 13.40 -11.81
CA ASN A 63 -7.77 12.90 -11.10
C ASN A 63 -7.62 13.09 -9.58
N ARG A 64 -8.09 14.24 -9.06
CA ARG A 64 -8.04 14.53 -7.63
C ARG A 64 -8.86 13.55 -6.79
N GLY A 65 -9.95 12.97 -7.30
CA GLY A 65 -10.75 11.97 -6.57
C GLY A 65 -10.01 10.63 -6.37
N PHE A 66 -9.01 10.36 -7.20
CA PHE A 66 -8.18 9.16 -7.07
C PHE A 66 -7.26 9.23 -5.84
N ILE A 67 -6.81 10.44 -5.45
CA ILE A 67 -5.98 10.69 -4.27
C ILE A 67 -6.68 10.16 -3.01
N GLU A 68 -7.94 10.55 -2.79
CA GLU A 68 -8.72 10.13 -1.61
C GLU A 68 -8.91 8.62 -1.54
N THR A 69 -9.06 7.98 -2.71
CA THR A 69 -9.22 6.52 -2.80
C THR A 69 -7.95 5.81 -2.34
N ILE A 70 -6.79 6.33 -2.75
CA ILE A 70 -5.51 5.77 -2.32
C ILE A 70 -5.25 6.05 -0.83
N GLU A 71 -5.51 7.26 -0.33
CA GLU A 71 -5.36 7.56 1.10
C GLU A 71 -6.18 6.60 1.96
N LYS A 72 -7.44 6.33 1.58
CA LYS A 72 -8.29 5.34 2.26
C LYS A 72 -7.68 3.94 2.21
N MET A 73 -7.20 3.51 1.04
CA MET A 73 -6.56 2.21 0.88
C MET A 73 -5.33 2.05 1.78
N VAL A 74 -4.46 3.06 1.85
CA VAL A 74 -3.25 2.99 2.67
C VAL A 74 -3.60 3.02 4.16
N ASN A 75 -4.56 3.87 4.57
CA ASN A 75 -5.05 3.91 5.95
C ASN A 75 -5.55 2.54 6.43
N LEU A 76 -6.29 1.82 5.58
CA LEU A 76 -6.79 0.48 5.88
C LEU A 76 -5.67 -0.55 6.05
N ARG A 77 -4.57 -0.42 5.29
CA ARG A 77 -3.42 -1.34 5.35
C ARG A 77 -2.52 -1.11 6.56
N LEU A 78 -2.46 0.13 7.03
CA LEU A 78 -1.64 0.53 8.18
C LEU A 78 -2.40 0.48 9.50
N ALA A 79 -3.73 0.32 9.46
CA ALA A 79 -4.51 0.18 10.67
C ALA A 79 -4.05 -1.06 11.46
N PRO A 80 -3.99 -0.98 12.80
CA PRO A 80 -3.73 -2.14 13.63
C PRO A 80 -4.79 -3.22 13.38
N ALA A 81 -4.40 -4.49 13.57
CA ALA A 81 -5.36 -5.58 13.48
C ALA A 81 -6.44 -5.41 14.56
N PRO A 82 -7.69 -5.86 14.32
CA PRO A 82 -8.74 -5.79 15.33
C PRO A 82 -8.31 -6.47 16.63
N GLY A 83 -8.29 -5.73 17.74
CA GLY A 83 -7.87 -6.22 19.05
C GLY A 83 -6.40 -6.03 19.40
N GLU A 84 -5.56 -5.50 18.50
CA GLU A 84 -4.20 -5.07 18.84
C GLU A 84 -4.20 -3.64 19.37
N THR A 85 -3.66 -3.43 20.58
CA THR A 85 -3.34 -2.09 21.07
C THR A 85 -2.15 -1.56 20.28
N GLU A 86 -2.36 -0.49 19.50
CA GLU A 86 -1.29 0.19 18.79
C GLU A 86 -0.35 0.85 19.80
N SER A 87 0.94 0.48 19.77
CA SER A 87 1.96 1.16 20.58
C SER A 87 2.14 2.61 20.11
N GLY A 88 2.55 3.50 21.01
CA GLY A 88 2.79 4.92 20.69
C GLY A 88 3.79 5.12 19.54
N GLU A 89 4.80 4.26 19.44
CA GLU A 89 5.76 4.22 18.32
C GLU A 89 5.08 3.89 16.98
N LYS A 90 4.29 2.80 16.91
CA LYS A 90 3.59 2.38 15.68
C LYS A 90 2.62 3.46 15.19
N ARG A 91 1.91 4.09 16.12
CA ARG A 91 1.01 5.21 15.80
C ARG A 91 1.77 6.39 15.21
N SER A 92 2.89 6.77 15.81
CA SER A 92 3.73 7.87 15.32
C SER A 92 4.31 7.59 13.94
N GLU A 93 4.77 6.36 13.69
CA GLU A 93 5.23 5.92 12.35
C GLU A 93 4.10 6.01 11.31
N ARG A 94 2.90 5.55 11.67
CA ARG A 94 1.72 5.62 10.79
C ARG A 94 1.34 7.06 10.46
N GLU A 95 1.33 7.96 11.44
CA GLU A 95 1.04 9.38 11.23
C GLU A 95 2.11 10.04 10.32
N HIS A 96 3.39 9.76 10.55
CA HIS A 96 4.49 10.25 9.71
C HIS A 96 4.36 9.74 8.26
N LEU A 97 4.00 8.48 8.10
CA LEU A 97 3.74 7.86 6.80
C LEU A 97 2.60 8.55 6.04
N LEU A 98 1.48 8.80 6.69
CA LEU A 98 0.34 9.50 6.09
C LEU A 98 0.69 10.94 5.66
N LEU A 99 1.50 11.65 6.45
CA LEU A 99 1.98 12.98 6.10
C LEU A 99 2.84 12.99 4.83
N ARG A 100 3.74 12.00 4.66
CA ARG A 100 4.56 11.88 3.45
C ARG A 100 3.73 11.57 2.21
N ILE A 101 2.74 10.68 2.35
CA ILE A 101 1.78 10.37 1.28
C ILE A 101 1.05 11.65 0.86
N ARG A 102 0.50 12.41 1.81
CA ARG A 102 -0.16 13.69 1.53
C ARG A 102 0.73 14.68 0.81
N LYS A 103 1.98 14.84 1.28
CA LYS A 103 2.96 15.71 0.62
C LYS A 103 3.22 15.28 -0.82
N TYR A 104 3.43 13.97 -1.06
CA TYR A 104 3.62 13.46 -2.42
C TYR A 104 2.39 13.71 -3.32
N LEU A 105 1.18 13.60 -2.75
CA LEU A 105 -0.07 13.73 -3.50
C LEU A 105 -0.48 15.19 -3.75
N LEU A 106 -0.11 16.13 -2.87
CA LEU A 106 -0.59 17.52 -2.88
C LEU A 106 0.47 18.56 -3.26
N GLY A 107 1.76 18.20 -3.23
CA GLY A 107 2.89 19.13 -3.42
C GLY A 107 3.44 19.64 -2.09
#